data_AF-K9EXL0-F1
#
_entry.id   AF-K9EXL0-F1
#
_cell.length_a   1.000
_cell.length_b   1.000
_cell.length_c   1.000
_cell.angle_alpha   90.00
_cell.angle_beta   90.00
_cell.angle_gamma   90.00
#
_symmetry.space_group_name_H-M   'P 1'
#
loop_
_entity.id
_entity.type
_entity.pdbx_description
1 polymer ?
#
loop_
_entity_poly.entity_id
_entity_poly.type
_entity_poly.pdbx_seq_one_letter_code
_entity_poly.pdbx_strand_id
1 'polypeptide(L)' 'MNTLATTVDQMTRPEVFARELAFITDAHTLSMLAGRGVLTPAEYRRVYRLLFQAWSPIYQSQIVGETTG' A
#
# COMPACT_ATOMS: atom_id res chain seq x y z
N MET A 1 -22.12 17.63 -19.21
CA MET A 1 -22.65 16.49 -18.44
C MET A 1 -21.49 15.95 -17.62
N ASN A 2 -21.30 16.48 -16.41
CA ASN A 2 -20.18 16.11 -15.55
C ASN A 2 -20.47 14.75 -14.94
N THR A 3 -19.70 13.74 -15.35
CA THR A 3 -19.68 12.43 -14.72
C THR A 3 -19.24 12.64 -13.27
N LEU A 4 -20.19 12.57 -12.34
CA LEU A 4 -19.90 12.46 -10.91
C LEU A 4 -19.00 11.25 -10.72
N ALA A 5 -17.70 11.48 -10.55
CA ALA A 5 -16.78 10.45 -10.08
C ALA A 5 -17.13 10.22 -8.61
N THR A 6 -18.08 9.32 -8.35
CA THR A 6 -18.36 8.80 -7.02
C THR A 6 -17.03 8.39 -6.41
N THR A 7 -16.69 8.94 -5.25
CA THR A 7 -15.56 8.50 -4.43
C THR A 7 -15.82 7.06 -4.00
N VAL A 8 -15.34 6.10 -4.80
CA VAL A 8 -15.46 4.68 -4.49
C VAL A 8 -14.40 4.36 -3.45
N ASP A 9 -14.82 4.13 -2.20
CA ASP A 9 -13.95 3.50 -1.22
C ASP A 9 -13.58 2.11 -1.73
N GLN A 10 -12.35 1.98 -2.25
CA GLN A 10 -11.87 0.75 -2.84
C GLN A 10 -11.68 -0.35 -1.79
N MET A 11 -11.60 -0.01 -0.49
CA MET A 11 -11.51 -0.99 0.59
C MET A 11 -12.82 -1.75 0.81
N THR A 12 -13.94 -1.27 0.25
CA THR A 12 -15.20 -2.03 0.22
C THR A 12 -15.14 -3.24 -0.71
N ARG A 13 -14.16 -3.29 -1.62
CA ARG A 13 -13.93 -4.42 -2.51
C ARG A 13 -13.08 -5.48 -1.80
N PRO A 14 -13.60 -6.70 -1.57
CA PRO A 14 -12.89 -7.74 -0.82
C PRO A 14 -11.50 -8.07 -1.39
N GLU A 15 -11.36 -8.05 -2.73
CA GLU A 15 -10.10 -8.33 -3.41
C GLU A 15 -9.04 -7.24 -3.18
N VAL A 16 -9.45 -5.97 -3.09
CA VAL A 16 -8.55 -4.85 -2.81
C VAL A 16 -8.15 -4.86 -1.34
N PHE A 17 -9.12 -5.07 -0.45
CA PHE A 17 -8.87 -5.20 0.98
C PHE A 17 -7.91 -6.35 1.29
N ALA A 18 -8.15 -7.54 0.74
CA ALA A 18 -7.30 -8.70 0.96
C ALA A 18 -5.86 -8.47 0.44
N ARG A 19 -5.72 -7.77 -0.69
CA ARG A 19 -4.43 -7.41 -1.26
C ARG A 19 -3.67 -6.43 -0.37
N GLU A 20 -4.33 -5.39 0.13
CA GLU A 20 -3.71 -4.41 1.03
C GLU A 20 -3.33 -5.06 2.37
N LEU A 21 -4.20 -5.91 2.92
CA LEU A 21 -3.91 -6.66 4.14
C LEU A 21 -2.71 -7.59 3.98
N ALA A 22 -2.58 -8.26 2.82
CA ALA A 22 -1.43 -9.10 2.51
C ALA A 22 -0.13 -8.27 2.46
N PHE A 23 -0.15 -7.11 1.78
CA PHE A 23 1.00 -6.21 1.74
C PHE A 23 1.43 -5.75 3.14
N ILE A 24 0.49 -5.31 3.99
CA ILE A 24 0.78 -4.86 5.36
C ILE A 24 1.40 -6.00 6.18
N THR A 25 0.85 -7.21 6.08
CA THR A 25 1.32 -8.38 6.82
C THR A 25 2.74 -8.78 6.41
N ASP A 26 3.01 -8.81 5.11
CA ASP A 26 4.32 -9.15 4.56
C ASP A 26 5.36 -8.07 4.90
N ALA A 27 5.00 -6.80 4.81
CA ALA A 27 5.86 -5.67 5.17
C ALA A 27 6.21 -5.68 6.66
N HIS A 28 5.24 -6.00 7.52
CA HIS A 28 5.47 -6.17 8.95
C HIS A 28 6.44 -7.32 9.24
N THR A 29 6.25 -8.47 8.60
CA THR A 29 7.16 -9.62 8.72
C THR A 29 8.57 -9.25 8.29
N LEU A 30 8.71 -8.56 7.16
CA LEU A 30 10.00 -8.09 6.65
C LEU A 30 10.70 -7.14 7.65
N SER A 31 9.94 -6.24 8.27
CA SER A 31 10.45 -5.33 9.31
C SER A 31 10.93 -6.09 10.55
N MET A 32 10.17 -7.09 11.01
CA MET A 32 10.60 -7.95 12.13
C MET A 32 11.90 -8.71 11.83
N LEU A 33 12.05 -9.24 10.61
CA LEU A 33 13.26 -9.94 10.19
C LEU A 33 14.48 -9.00 10.17
N ALA A 34 14.30 -7.78 9.64
CA ALA A 34 15.34 -6.76 9.66
C ALA A 34 15.71 -6.34 11.11
N GLY A 35 14.72 -6.16 11.99
CA GLY A 35 14.95 -5.83 13.40
C GLY A 35 15.70 -6.91 14.17
N ARG A 36 15.63 -8.17 13.72
CA ARG A 36 16.39 -9.31 14.25
C ARG A 36 17.77 -9.48 13.60
N GLY A 37 18.14 -8.61 12.67
CA GLY A 37 19.42 -8.70 11.94
C GLY A 37 19.49 -9.83 10.91
N VAL A 38 18.36 -10.43 10.54
CA VAL A 38 18.29 -11.49 9.51
C VAL A 38 18.59 -10.93 8.12
N LEU A 39 18.27 -9.65 7.90
CA LEU A 39 18.48 -8.95 6.66
C LEU A 39 19.40 -7.75 6.88
N THR A 40 20.37 -7.58 5.99
CA THR A 40 21.11 -6.33 5.90
C THR A 40 20.18 -5.18 5.45
N PRO A 41 20.54 -3.92 5.72
CA PRO A 41 19.75 -2.78 5.23
C PRO A 41 19.57 -2.76 3.71
N ALA A 42 20.53 -3.27 2.95
CA ALA A 42 20.45 -3.35 1.49
C ALA A 42 19.45 -4.42 1.03
N GLU A 43 19.46 -5.60 1.67
CA GLU A 43 18.51 -6.68 1.39
C GLU A 43 17.09 -6.28 1.77
N TYR A 44 16.91 -5.65 2.94
CA TYR A 44 15.61 -5.11 3.36
C TYR A 44 15.05 -4.15 2.29
N ARG A 45 15.85 -3.18 1.83
CA ARG A 45 15.42 -2.22 0.79
C ARG A 45 15.07 -2.90 -0.53
N ARG A 46 15.84 -3.91 -0.92
CA ARG A 46 15.60 -4.67 -2.16
C ARG A 46 14.30 -5.46 -2.07
N VAL A 47 14.10 -6.22 -1.00
CA VAL A 47 12.92 -7.07 -0.80
C VAL A 47 11.67 -6.21 -0.62
N TYR A 48 11.74 -5.11 0.14
CA TYR A 48 10.62 -4.18 0.30
C TYR A 48 10.18 -3.59 -1.05
N ARG A 49 11.13 -3.24 -1.93
CA ARG A 49 10.82 -2.75 -3.28
C ARG A 49 10.10 -3.79 -4.12
N LEU A 50 10.56 -5.04 -4.09
CA LEU A 50 9.91 -6.15 -4.80
C LEU A 50 8.50 -6.41 -4.26
N LEU A 51 8.33 -6.36 -2.93
CA LEU A 51 7.04 -6.49 -2.27
C LEU A 51 6.07 -5.39 -2.71
N PHE A 52 6.53 -4.14 -2.73
CA PHE A 52 5.76 -3.00 -3.22
C PHE A 52 5.35 -3.16 -4.69
N GLN A 53 6.23 -3.68 -5.55
CA GLN A 53 5.91 -3.92 -6.96
C GLN A 53 4.89 -5.06 -7.13
N ALA A 54 5.07 -6.16 -6.40
CA ALA A 54 4.20 -7.34 -6.50
C ALA A 54 2.75 -7.04 -6.08
N TRP A 55 2.60 -6.26 -5.00
CA TRP A 55 1.28 -5.94 -4.46
C TRP A 55 0.71 -4.63 -4.99
N SER A 56 1.57 -3.67 -5.38
CA SER A 56 1.19 -2.31 -5.82
C SER A 56 0.12 -1.72 -4.89
N PRO A 57 0.43 -1.53 -3.59
CA PRO A 57 -0.55 -1.12 -2.59
C PRO A 57 -1.17 0.22 -2.96
N ILE A 58 -2.43 0.39 -2.58
CA ILE A 58 -3.22 1.55 -3.01
C ILE A 58 -2.99 2.71 -2.03
N TYR A 59 -1.81 3.31 -2.11
CA TYR A 59 -1.49 4.59 -1.48
C TYR A 59 -1.68 5.72 -2.49
N GLN A 60 -2.86 5.84 -3.11
CA GLN A 60 -3.14 7.01 -3.92
C GLN A 60 -3.41 8.22 -3.00
N SER A 61 -2.58 9.25 -3.13
CA SER A 61 -2.94 10.60 -2.69
C SER A 61 -4.17 11.03 -3.49
N GLN A 62 -5.33 11.15 -2.85
CA GLN A 62 -6.42 11.91 -3.46
C GLN A 62 -5.96 13.37 -3.51
N ILE A 63 -5.99 13.97 -4.70
CA ILE A 63 -6.04 15.44 -4.82
C ILE A 63 -7.36 15.82 -4.14
N VAL A 64 -7.27 16.24 -2.88
CA VAL A 64 -8.37 16.87 -2.17
C VAL A 64 -8.66 18.14 -2.97
N GLY A 65 -9.76 18.13 -3.71
CA GLY A 65 -10.24 19.32 -4.41
C GLY A 65 -10.30 20.47 -3.40
N GLU A 66 -9.62 21.55 -3.75
CA GLU A 66 -9.52 22.77 -2.95
C GLU A 66 -10.90 23.13 -2.36
N THR A 67 -10.95 23.27 -1.04
CA THR A 67 -12.07 23.91 -0.35
C THR A 67 -12.14 25.36 -0.80
N THR A 68 -12.95 25.66 -1.82
CA THR A 68 -13.43 27.03 -2.03
C THR A 68 -14.67 27.21 -1.16
N GLY A 69 -14.47 27.85 -0.01
CA GLY A 69 -15.55 28.47 0.75
C GLY A 69 -15.99 29.78 0.13
#